data_AF-A0A965GAY3-F1
#
_entry.id   AF-A0A965GAY3-F1
#
_cell.length_a   1.000
_cell.length_b   1.000
_cell.length_c   1.000
_cell.angle_alpha   90.00
_cell.angle_beta   90.00
_cell.angle_gamma   90.00
#
_symmetry.space_group_name_H-M   'P 1'
#
loop_
_entity.id
_entity.type
_entity.pdbx_description
1 polymer ?
#
loop_
_entity_poly.entity_id
_entity_poly.type
_entity_poly.pdbx_seq_one_letter_code
_entity_poly.pdbx_strand_id
1 'polypeptide(L)'
;MNDENGNSNSTPDPEDIRRLWEQMMSQGFDPEALASAAGFDGSPESLQQLFANIQGAFFLPTPPEEGSGVNWQAAALKAKEIAKVGSVALDDKDRKNLTDSIGIANLWLNEATSISEVAIEAKLLSRTLWVDDALPLFRALAEPVADRMNRSLGEAIQSQLPEELAETLKG
;
A
#
# COMPACT_ATOMS: atom_id res chain seq x y z
N MET A 1 -38.05 26.11 -1.66
CA MET A 1 -36.77 26.19 -0.95
C MET A 1 -36.17 24.79 -1.00
N ASN A 2 -35.07 24.62 -1.75
CA ASN A 2 -34.34 23.35 -1.85
C ASN A 2 -33.13 23.45 -0.91
N ASP A 3 -33.03 22.54 0.04
CA ASP A 3 -31.89 22.44 0.94
C ASP A 3 -30.78 21.58 0.32
N GLU A 4 -29.57 22.09 0.45
CA GLU A 4 -28.31 21.62 -0.09
C GLU A 4 -27.86 20.31 0.57
N ASN A 5 -27.50 19.32 -0.25
CA ASN A 5 -26.84 18.10 0.20
C ASN A 5 -25.60 17.90 -0.66
N GLY A 6 -24.51 18.61 -0.31
CA GLY A 6 -23.23 18.57 -0.99
C GLY A 6 -22.20 17.75 -0.20
N ASN A 7 -22.30 16.42 -0.28
CA ASN A 7 -21.21 15.53 0.11
C ASN A 7 -20.14 15.57 -1.00
N SER A 8 -19.23 16.56 -0.93
CA SER A 8 -18.17 16.76 -1.91
C SER A 8 -16.95 15.92 -1.55
N ASN A 9 -17.00 14.64 -1.91
CA ASN A 9 -15.82 13.80 -2.11
C ASN A 9 -15.13 14.25 -3.41
N SER A 10 -14.53 15.43 -3.40
CA SER A 10 -14.02 16.08 -4.61
C SER A 10 -12.66 15.51 -4.97
N THR A 11 -12.65 14.54 -5.90
CA THR A 11 -11.52 14.38 -6.82
C THR A 11 -11.16 15.76 -7.38
N PRO A 12 -9.90 16.22 -7.26
CA PRO A 12 -9.48 17.48 -7.88
C PRO A 12 -9.81 17.45 -9.37
N ASP A 13 -10.45 18.51 -9.87
CA ASP A 13 -10.81 18.61 -11.28
C ASP A 13 -9.52 18.62 -12.12
N PRO A 14 -9.45 17.89 -13.25
CA PRO A 14 -8.31 17.96 -14.17
C PRO A 14 -7.89 19.39 -14.52
N GLU A 15 -8.82 20.34 -14.57
CA GLU A 15 -8.53 21.76 -14.81
C GLU A 15 -7.83 22.44 -13.63
N ASP A 16 -8.11 22.04 -12.39
CA ASP A 16 -7.44 22.58 -11.19
C ASP A 16 -5.97 22.17 -11.14
N ILE A 17 -5.67 20.93 -11.57
CA ILE A 17 -4.30 20.42 -11.69
C ILE A 17 -3.52 21.20 -12.76
N ARG A 18 -4.17 21.54 -13.88
CA ARG A 18 -3.55 22.35 -14.95
C ARG A 18 -3.22 23.76 -14.48
N ARG A 19 -4.14 24.39 -13.74
CA ARG A 19 -3.91 25.72 -13.16
C ARG A 19 -2.78 25.72 -12.14
N LEU A 20 -2.71 24.69 -11.30
CA LEU A 20 -1.62 24.53 -10.35
C LEU A 20 -0.27 24.38 -11.07
N TRP A 21 -0.23 23.61 -12.16
CA TRP A 21 0.95 23.47 -12.99
C TRP A 21 1.37 24.78 -13.66
N GLU A 22 0.42 25.51 -14.24
CA GLU A 22 0.67 26.83 -14.84
C GLU A 22 1.17 27.86 -13.83
N GLN A 23 0.60 27.85 -12.62
CA GLN A 23 1.03 28.72 -11.53
C GLN A 23 2.46 28.39 -11.09
N MET A 24 2.81 27.11 -11.01
CA MET A 24 4.15 26.66 -10.66
C MET A 24 5.18 27.03 -11.74
N MET A 25 4.84 26.84 -13.01
CA MET A 25 5.64 27.28 -14.17
C MET A 25 5.90 28.79 -14.14
N SER A 26 4.86 29.57 -13.81
CA SER A 26 4.99 31.03 -13.71
C SER A 26 5.86 31.50 -12.54
N GLN A 27 6.07 30.65 -11.53
CA GLN A 27 6.97 30.90 -10.41
C GLN A 27 8.43 30.47 -10.68
N GLY A 28 8.74 30.09 -11.93
CA GLY A 28 10.11 29.75 -12.34
C GLY A 28 10.50 28.30 -12.04
N PHE A 29 9.53 27.42 -11.85
CA PHE A 29 9.77 25.99 -11.78
C PHE A 29 10.03 25.44 -13.19
N ASP A 30 11.16 24.75 -13.36
CA ASP A 30 11.57 24.20 -14.64
C ASP A 30 11.12 22.72 -14.78
N PRO A 31 10.10 22.43 -15.60
CA PRO A 31 9.51 21.11 -15.72
C PRO A 31 10.46 20.12 -16.41
N GLU A 32 11.37 20.60 -17.26
CA GLU A 32 12.39 19.77 -17.90
C GLU A 32 13.44 19.31 -16.87
N ALA A 33 13.78 20.18 -15.91
CA ALA A 33 14.66 19.83 -14.80
C ALA A 33 14.03 18.77 -13.88
N LEU A 34 12.73 18.90 -13.59
CA LEU A 34 11.98 17.91 -12.80
C LEU A 34 11.87 16.58 -13.54
N ALA A 35 11.56 16.63 -14.84
CA ALA A 35 11.50 15.47 -15.72
C ALA A 35 12.83 14.70 -15.73
N SER A 36 13.94 15.41 -15.95
CA SER A 36 15.28 14.84 -15.96
C SER A 36 15.66 14.23 -14.60
N ALA A 37 15.34 14.90 -13.48
CA ALA A 37 15.60 14.41 -12.14
C ALA A 37 14.76 13.16 -11.76
N ALA A 38 13.58 13.01 -12.35
CA ALA A 38 12.69 11.86 -12.15
C ALA A 38 12.92 10.70 -13.15
N GLY A 39 13.88 10.83 -14.09
CA GLY A 39 14.14 9.83 -15.13
C GLY A 39 13.06 9.77 -16.22
N PHE A 40 12.34 10.87 -16.41
CA PHE A 40 11.25 11.00 -17.37
C PHE A 40 11.79 11.54 -18.71
N ASP A 41 11.52 10.84 -19.80
CA ASP A 41 12.07 11.09 -21.14
C ASP A 41 11.16 11.93 -22.06
N GLY A 42 10.00 12.39 -21.55
CA GLY A 42 9.04 13.18 -22.32
C GLY A 42 8.26 12.40 -23.38
N SER A 43 8.45 11.08 -23.49
CA SER A 43 7.70 10.24 -24.43
C SER A 43 6.20 10.16 -24.07
N PRO A 44 5.30 9.99 -25.06
CA PRO A 44 3.89 9.75 -24.81
C PRO A 44 3.63 8.53 -23.90
N GLU A 45 4.48 7.50 -23.96
CA GLU A 45 4.39 6.34 -23.07
C GLU A 45 4.80 6.67 -21.63
N SER A 46 5.87 7.45 -21.40
CA SER A 46 6.26 7.84 -20.03
C SER A 46 5.25 8.78 -19.40
N LEU A 47 4.59 9.64 -20.20
CA LEU A 47 3.43 10.43 -19.77
C LEU A 47 2.28 9.54 -19.29
N GLN A 48 1.94 8.49 -20.04
CA GLN A 48 0.88 7.57 -19.65
C GLN A 48 1.21 6.82 -18.35
N GLN A 49 2.47 6.43 -18.15
CA GLN A 49 2.92 5.81 -16.91
C GLN A 49 2.89 6.80 -15.73
N LEU A 50 3.33 8.04 -15.96
CA LEU A 50 3.23 9.11 -14.96
C LEU A 50 1.76 9.35 -14.58
N PHE A 51 0.86 9.45 -15.57
CA PHE A 51 -0.57 9.57 -15.33
C PHE A 51 -1.13 8.36 -14.58
N ALA A 52 -0.72 7.13 -14.91
CA ALA A 52 -1.16 5.93 -14.20
C ALA A 52 -0.64 5.90 -12.75
N ASN A 53 0.58 6.39 -12.50
CA ASN A 53 1.17 6.48 -11.16
C ASN A 53 0.49 7.59 -10.33
N ILE A 54 0.24 8.74 -10.95
CA ILE A 54 -0.46 9.88 -10.34
C ILE A 54 -1.92 9.50 -10.05
N GLN A 55 -2.63 8.94 -11.02
CA GLN A 55 -3.98 8.39 -10.83
C GLN A 55 -3.96 7.31 -9.74
N GLY A 56 -2.97 6.42 -9.74
CA GLY A 56 -2.77 5.41 -8.70
C GLY A 56 -2.57 6.01 -7.30
N ALA A 57 -1.91 7.17 -7.19
CA ALA A 57 -1.77 7.92 -5.95
C ALA A 57 -3.06 8.67 -5.55
N PHE A 58 -3.85 9.16 -6.51
CA PHE A 58 -5.13 9.86 -6.29
C PHE A 58 -6.31 8.92 -6.02
N PHE A 59 -6.29 7.70 -6.55
CA PHE A 59 -7.28 6.66 -6.28
C PHE A 59 -7.06 5.98 -4.91
N LEU A 60 -6.04 6.40 -4.15
CA LEU A 60 -5.89 6.04 -2.74
C LEU A 60 -6.86 6.91 -1.95
N PRO A 61 -8.00 6.38 -1.47
CA PRO A 61 -9.07 7.19 -0.86
C PRO A 61 -8.71 7.69 0.55
N THR A 62 -7.49 7.40 1.01
CA THR A 62 -7.09 7.63 2.39
C THR A 62 -5.60 7.96 2.41
N PRO A 63 -5.19 9.07 3.06
CA PRO A 63 -3.84 9.15 3.58
C PRO A 63 -3.54 7.86 4.34
N PRO A 64 -2.28 7.37 4.39
CA PRO A 64 -1.96 6.29 5.30
C PRO A 64 -2.55 6.60 6.68
N GLU A 65 -3.12 5.58 7.36
CA GLU A 65 -3.67 5.76 8.71
C GLU A 65 -2.70 6.61 9.54
N GLU A 66 -3.21 7.59 10.30
CA GLU A 66 -2.40 8.49 11.12
C GLU A 66 -1.32 7.69 11.86
N GLY A 67 -0.05 7.90 11.49
CA GLY A 67 1.11 7.23 12.09
C GLY A 67 1.71 6.07 11.29
N SER A 68 1.14 5.60 10.18
CA SER A 68 1.75 4.54 9.36
C SER A 68 2.51 5.12 8.16
N GLY A 69 3.80 4.84 8.01
CA GLY A 69 4.56 5.25 6.82
C GLY A 69 4.19 4.52 5.52
N VAL A 70 3.17 3.64 5.52
CA VAL A 70 2.86 2.71 4.44
C VAL A 70 1.37 2.73 4.09
N ASN A 71 1.04 2.78 2.79
CA ASN A 71 -0.33 2.57 2.33
C ASN A 71 -0.66 1.07 2.26
N TRP A 72 -1.16 0.52 3.38
CA TRP A 72 -1.48 -0.91 3.49
C TRP A 72 -2.62 -1.37 2.58
N GLN A 73 -3.54 -0.48 2.22
CA GLN A 73 -4.64 -0.81 1.31
C GLN A 73 -4.12 -1.04 -0.11
N ALA A 74 -3.24 -0.17 -0.60
CA ALA A 74 -2.56 -0.33 -1.89
C ALA A 74 -1.69 -1.59 -1.91
N ALA A 75 -0.92 -1.82 -0.83
CA ALA A 75 -0.10 -3.02 -0.69
C ALA A 75 -0.94 -4.29 -0.75
N ALA A 76 -2.08 -4.34 -0.04
CA ALA A 76 -3.01 -5.45 -0.06
C ALA A 76 -3.61 -5.70 -1.45
N LEU A 77 -4.05 -4.63 -2.12
CA LEU A 77 -4.60 -4.73 -3.48
C LEU A 77 -3.56 -5.30 -4.45
N LYS A 78 -2.33 -4.79 -4.42
CA LYS A 78 -1.27 -5.27 -5.30
C LYS A 78 -0.86 -6.71 -5.00
N ALA A 79 -0.75 -7.06 -3.72
CA ALA A 79 -0.45 -8.42 -3.30
C ALA A 79 -1.53 -9.40 -3.75
N LYS A 80 -2.82 -9.03 -3.66
CA LYS A 80 -3.92 -9.84 -4.18
C LYS A 80 -3.88 -9.98 -5.69
N GLU A 81 -3.53 -8.91 -6.40
CA GLU A 81 -3.37 -8.93 -7.86
C GLU A 81 -2.31 -9.95 -8.30
N ILE A 82 -1.15 -9.94 -7.63
CA ILE A 82 -0.07 -10.90 -7.85
C ILE A 82 -0.53 -12.32 -7.47
N ALA A 83 -1.20 -12.47 -6.32
CA ALA A 83 -1.66 -13.76 -5.81
C ALA A 83 -2.74 -14.42 -6.68
N LYS A 84 -3.54 -13.64 -7.42
CA LYS A 84 -4.52 -14.17 -8.38
C LYS A 84 -3.84 -14.99 -9.49
N VAL A 85 -2.61 -14.64 -9.87
CA VAL A 85 -1.86 -15.36 -10.90
C VAL A 85 -1.54 -16.78 -10.41
N GLY A 86 -2.15 -17.78 -11.08
CA GLY A 86 -2.00 -19.18 -10.71
C GLY A 86 -2.77 -19.59 -9.44
N SER A 87 -3.73 -18.80 -8.98
CA SER A 87 -4.65 -19.24 -7.92
C SER A 87 -5.62 -20.29 -8.46
N VAL A 88 -5.86 -21.34 -7.67
CA VAL A 88 -6.84 -22.40 -7.97
C VAL A 88 -8.05 -22.20 -7.06
N ALA A 89 -9.25 -22.54 -7.57
CA ALA A 89 -10.45 -22.55 -6.76
C ALA A 89 -10.41 -23.72 -5.78
N LEU A 90 -10.87 -23.49 -4.56
CA LEU A 90 -11.00 -24.53 -3.53
C LEU A 90 -12.41 -25.08 -3.53
N ASP A 91 -12.55 -26.39 -3.36
CA ASP A 91 -13.84 -27.06 -3.25
C ASP A 91 -13.99 -27.86 -1.94
N ASP A 92 -15.15 -28.49 -1.77
CA ASP A 92 -15.44 -29.31 -0.58
C ASP A 92 -14.56 -30.57 -0.51
N LYS A 93 -14.09 -31.06 -1.66
CA LYS A 93 -13.18 -32.21 -1.71
C LYS A 93 -11.82 -31.83 -1.16
N ASP A 94 -11.30 -30.65 -1.48
CA ASP A 94 -10.06 -30.12 -0.90
C ASP A 94 -10.17 -30.00 0.63
N ARG A 95 -11.30 -29.49 1.12
CA ARG A 95 -11.57 -29.40 2.58
C ARG A 95 -11.58 -30.78 3.23
N LYS A 96 -12.28 -31.75 2.64
CA LYS A 96 -12.32 -33.11 3.16
C LYS A 96 -10.92 -33.74 3.18
N ASN A 97 -10.18 -33.61 2.08
CA ASN A 97 -8.82 -34.15 1.98
C ASN A 97 -7.89 -33.55 3.05
N LEU A 98 -8.01 -32.24 3.31
CA LEU A 98 -7.24 -31.58 4.37
C LEU A 98 -7.58 -32.16 5.74
N THR A 99 -8.87 -32.24 6.10
CA THR A 99 -9.31 -32.78 7.39
C THR A 99 -8.87 -34.23 7.59
N ASP A 100 -9.05 -35.08 6.58
CA ASP A 100 -8.65 -36.48 6.63
C ASP A 100 -7.11 -36.60 6.81
N SER A 101 -6.34 -35.77 6.10
CA SER A 101 -4.87 -35.76 6.20
C SER A 101 -4.36 -35.31 7.57
N ILE A 102 -4.98 -34.29 8.16
CA ILE A 102 -4.63 -33.82 9.51
C ILE A 102 -4.93 -34.88 10.57
N GLY A 103 -6.08 -35.57 10.44
CA GLY A 103 -6.41 -36.67 11.35
C GLY A 103 -5.35 -37.77 11.33
N ILE A 104 -4.88 -38.16 10.15
CA ILE A 104 -3.80 -39.14 9.99
C ILE A 104 -2.48 -38.60 10.56
N ALA A 105 -2.13 -37.35 10.27
CA ALA A 105 -0.92 -36.72 10.77
C ALA A 105 -0.89 -36.66 12.30
N ASN A 106 -2.00 -36.29 12.94
CA ASN A 106 -2.13 -36.28 14.39
C ASN A 106 -1.97 -37.68 14.99
N LEU A 107 -2.57 -38.71 14.38
CA LEU A 107 -2.40 -40.09 14.84
C LEU A 107 -0.91 -40.50 14.88
N TRP A 108 -0.15 -40.18 13.83
CA TRP A 108 1.28 -40.51 13.76
C TRP A 108 2.13 -39.64 14.68
N LEU A 109 1.84 -38.33 14.77
CA LEU A 109 2.60 -37.40 15.60
C LEU A 109 2.37 -37.63 17.09
N ASN A 110 1.18 -38.06 17.51
CA ASN A 110 0.87 -38.38 18.90
C ASN A 110 1.64 -39.61 19.41
N GLU A 111 1.91 -40.58 18.53
CA GLU A 111 2.74 -41.74 18.89
C GLU A 111 4.23 -41.35 18.97
N ALA A 112 4.69 -40.52 18.03
CA ALA A 112 6.10 -40.17 17.91
C ALA A 112 6.55 -39.01 18.80
N THR A 113 5.63 -38.20 19.35
CA THR A 113 5.95 -36.98 20.09
C THR A 113 5.14 -36.87 21.38
N SER A 114 5.69 -36.16 22.37
CA SER A 114 4.98 -35.81 23.62
C SER A 114 4.38 -34.41 23.59
N ILE A 115 4.35 -33.77 22.41
CA ILE A 115 3.81 -32.43 22.21
C ILE A 115 2.30 -32.56 22.06
N SER A 116 1.53 -31.76 22.78
CA SER A 116 0.07 -31.75 22.66
C SER A 116 -0.35 -31.31 21.25
N GLU A 117 -1.46 -31.86 20.76
CA GLU A 117 -2.02 -31.45 19.48
C GLU A 117 -2.24 -29.93 19.42
N VAL A 118 -1.92 -29.35 18.27
CA VAL A 118 -2.15 -27.93 18.01
C VAL A 118 -3.66 -27.67 18.02
N ALA A 119 -4.13 -26.88 18.98
CA ALA A 119 -5.56 -26.55 19.13
C ALA A 119 -6.11 -25.58 18.07
N ILE A 120 -5.34 -25.30 17.02
CA ILE A 120 -5.71 -24.36 15.96
C ILE A 120 -6.29 -25.17 14.81
N GLU A 121 -7.53 -24.85 14.44
CA GLU A 121 -8.16 -25.42 13.24
C GLU A 121 -7.33 -25.06 12.00
N ALA A 122 -7.02 -26.06 11.19
CA ALA A 122 -6.26 -25.83 9.97
C ALA A 122 -7.08 -25.01 8.98
N LYS A 123 -6.44 -23.97 8.45
CA LYS A 123 -7.06 -23.09 7.46
C LYS A 123 -6.82 -23.65 6.06
N LEU A 124 -7.90 -23.83 5.29
CA LEU A 124 -7.82 -24.06 3.84
C LEU A 124 -7.89 -22.70 3.14
N LEU A 125 -6.76 -22.20 2.64
CA LEU A 125 -6.64 -20.86 2.04
C LEU A 125 -6.25 -20.93 0.57
N SER A 126 -6.95 -20.15 -0.26
CA SER A 126 -6.47 -19.85 -1.62
C SER A 126 -5.32 -18.84 -1.55
N ARG A 127 -4.59 -18.62 -2.66
CA ARG A 127 -3.47 -17.65 -2.68
C ARG A 127 -3.92 -16.24 -2.29
N THR A 128 -5.12 -15.83 -2.71
CA THR A 128 -5.67 -14.52 -2.36
C THR A 128 -6.13 -14.45 -0.91
N LEU A 129 -6.71 -15.53 -0.37
CA LEU A 129 -7.10 -15.59 1.04
C LEU A 129 -5.89 -15.63 1.97
N TRP A 130 -4.79 -16.25 1.53
CA TRP A 130 -3.53 -16.21 2.25
C TRP A 130 -2.98 -14.79 2.38
N VAL A 131 -3.13 -13.95 1.35
CA VAL A 131 -2.75 -12.52 1.45
C VAL A 131 -3.51 -11.84 2.59
N ASP A 132 -4.82 -12.05 2.69
CA ASP A 132 -5.63 -11.48 3.76
C ASP A 132 -5.21 -12.00 5.14
N ASP A 133 -4.93 -13.30 5.26
CA ASP A 133 -4.51 -13.92 6.53
C ASP A 133 -3.11 -13.48 6.98
N ALA A 134 -2.19 -13.29 6.03
CA ALA A 134 -0.79 -12.99 6.31
C ALA A 134 -0.52 -11.49 6.49
N LEU A 135 -1.32 -10.61 5.87
CA LEU A 135 -1.08 -9.17 5.85
C LEU A 135 -0.91 -8.54 7.25
N PRO A 136 -1.71 -8.91 8.28
CA PRO A 136 -1.52 -8.36 9.63
C PRO A 136 -0.13 -8.64 10.21
N LEU A 137 0.42 -9.83 9.97
CA LEU A 137 1.77 -10.18 10.42
C LEU A 137 2.83 -9.36 9.67
N PHE A 138 2.71 -9.24 8.35
CA PHE A 138 3.64 -8.42 7.56
C PHE A 138 3.60 -6.95 7.97
N ARG A 139 2.41 -6.42 8.28
CA ARG A 139 2.24 -5.07 8.83
C ARG A 139 3.00 -4.91 10.15
N ALA A 140 2.78 -5.80 11.11
CA ALA A 140 3.45 -5.75 12.41
C ALA A 140 4.99 -5.85 12.30
N LEU A 141 5.50 -6.60 11.32
CA LEU A 141 6.93 -6.75 11.09
C LEU A 141 7.56 -5.53 10.39
N ALA A 142 6.82 -4.88 9.49
CA ALA A 142 7.36 -3.82 8.64
C ALA A 142 7.09 -2.40 9.15
N GLU A 143 6.02 -2.17 9.91
CA GLU A 143 5.70 -0.86 10.52
C GLU A 143 6.89 -0.23 11.27
N PRO A 144 7.60 -0.95 12.15
CA PRO A 144 8.71 -0.35 12.89
C PRO A 144 9.87 0.13 12.00
N VAL A 145 10.02 -0.46 10.81
CA VAL A 145 11.03 -0.06 9.83
C VAL A 145 10.57 1.19 9.09
N ALA A 146 9.31 1.22 8.65
CA ALA A 146 8.72 2.38 7.98
C ALA A 146 8.76 3.62 8.87
N ASP A 147 8.44 3.48 10.15
CA ASP A 147 8.48 4.59 11.11
C ASP A 147 9.89 5.15 11.32
N ARG A 148 10.89 4.26 11.39
CA ARG A 148 12.30 4.66 11.49
C ARG A 148 12.76 5.39 10.23
N MET A 149 12.42 4.88 9.05
CA MET A 149 12.74 5.53 7.78
C MET A 149 12.10 6.92 7.68
N ASN A 150 10.83 7.05 8.05
CA ASN A 150 10.12 8.32 8.00
C ASN A 150 10.74 9.34 8.96
N ARG A 151 11.07 8.91 10.19
CA ARG A 151 11.77 9.75 11.17
C ARG A 151 13.15 10.18 10.66
N SER A 152 13.97 9.26 10.17
CA SER A 152 15.30 9.57 9.67
C SER A 152 15.27 10.48 8.43
N LEU A 153 14.27 10.32 7.57
CA LEU A 153 14.06 11.23 6.45
C LEU A 153 13.67 12.64 6.94
N GLY A 154 12.77 12.73 7.91
CA GLY A 154 12.41 14.01 8.54
C GLY A 154 13.61 14.71 9.18
N GLU A 155 14.43 13.96 9.93
CA GLU A 155 15.67 14.45 10.54
C GLU A 155 16.68 14.90 9.46
N ALA A 156 16.86 14.12 8.39
CA ALA A 156 17.77 14.46 7.30
C ALA A 156 17.33 15.73 6.56
N ILE A 157 16.03 15.87 6.24
CA ILE A 157 15.47 17.08 5.65
C ILE A 157 15.71 18.27 6.58
N GLN A 158 15.40 18.14 7.87
CA GLN A 158 15.61 19.22 8.84
C GLN A 158 17.08 19.63 8.97
N SER A 159 18.02 18.68 8.86
CA SER A 159 19.45 18.96 8.90
C SER A 159 19.99 19.72 7.67
N GLN A 160 19.26 19.70 6.56
CA GLN A 160 19.63 20.34 5.30
C GLN A 160 18.83 21.62 5.02
N LEU A 161 17.79 21.92 5.80
CA LEU A 161 17.00 23.12 5.63
C LEU A 161 17.81 24.37 6.06
N PRO A 162 17.90 25.41 5.22
CA PRO A 162 18.45 26.71 5.60
C PRO A 162 17.71 27.27 6.83
N GLU A 163 18.44 27.92 7.75
CA GLU A 163 17.89 28.42 9.02
C GLU A 163 16.66 29.33 8.82
N GLU A 164 16.64 30.14 7.76
CA GLU A 164 15.53 31.02 7.36
C GLU A 164 14.21 30.26 7.07
N LEU A 165 14.28 29.06 6.46
CA LEU A 165 13.11 28.23 6.18
C LEU A 165 12.66 27.43 7.40
N ALA A 166 13.59 27.06 8.28
CA ALA A 166 13.29 26.35 9.51
C ALA A 166 12.50 27.22 10.53
N GLU A 167 12.68 28.54 10.52
CA GLU A 167 11.82 29.46 11.30
C GLU A 167 10.39 29.52 10.73
N THR A 168 10.22 29.55 9.41
CA THR A 168 8.87 29.65 8.79
C THR A 168 7.98 28.41 8.98
N LEU A 169 8.56 27.23 9.22
CA LEU A 169 7.82 25.98 9.47
C LEU A 169 7.46 25.76 10.95
N LYS A 170 7.99 26.58 11.86
CA LYS A 170 7.69 26.54 13.30
C LYS A 170 6.58 27.52 13.72
N GLY A 171 6.16 28.42 12.82
CA GLY A 171 5.04 29.35 13.01
C GLY A 171 3.76 28.84 12.37
#